data_AF-A0A5D8YX54-F1
#
_entry.id   AF-A0A5D8YX54-F1
#
_cell.length_a   1.000
_cell.length_b   1.000
_cell.length_c   1.000
_cell.angle_alpha   90.00
_cell.angle_beta   90.00
_cell.angle_gamma   90.00
#
_symmetry.space_group_name_H-M   'P 1'
#
loop_
_entity.id
_entity.type
_entity.pdbx_description
1 polymer ?
#
loop_
_entity_poly.entity_id
_entity_poly.type
_entity_poly.pdbx_seq_one_letter_code
_entity_poly.pdbx_strand_id
1 'polypeptide(L)' 'MTDSQLYTQIASLPAELKKEVSDFVAFLKQKTSSSSKKRTKKTVPIFGSLKGKIHMLSDFDEPLEDFKDYM' A
#
# COMPACT_ATOMS: atom_id res chain seq x y z
N MET A 1 -7.60 -11.30 -28.82
CA MET A 1 -9.06 -11.09 -28.68
C MET A 1 -9.31 -9.62 -28.92
N THR A 2 -10.12 -9.28 -29.93
CA THR A 2 -10.56 -7.91 -30.14
C THR A 2 -11.79 -7.62 -29.28
N ASP A 3 -12.06 -6.36 -28.95
CA ASP A 3 -13.21 -5.98 -28.11
C ASP A 3 -14.54 -6.46 -28.70
N SER A 4 -14.65 -6.45 -30.03
CA SER A 4 -15.83 -6.95 -30.74
C SER A 4 -16.07 -8.44 -30.54
N GLN A 5 -15.02 -9.26 -30.43
CA GLN A 5 -15.14 -10.70 -30.18
C GLN A 5 -15.56 -11.00 -28.73
N LEU A 6 -15.14 -10.17 -27.77
CA LEU A 6 -15.61 -10.30 -26.39
C LEU A 6 -17.08 -9.92 -26.24
N TYR A 7 -17.52 -8.86 -26.93
CA TYR A 7 -18.91 -8.44 -26.89
C TYR A 7 -19.86 -9.53 -27.42
N THR A 8 -19.52 -10.21 -28.51
CA THR A 8 -20.35 -11.30 -29.06
C THR A 8 -20.43 -12.49 -28.10
N GLN A 9 -19.31 -12.84 -27.44
CA GLN A 9 -19.27 -13.90 -26.43
C GLN A 9 -20.07 -13.54 -25.18
N ILE A 10 -20.03 -12.29 -24.71
CA ILE A 10 -20.84 -11.86 -23.56
C ILE A 10 -22.32 -11.79 -23.95
N ALA A 11 -22.64 -11.36 -25.17
CA ALA A 11 -24.00 -11.25 -25.65
C ALA A 11 -24.70 -12.63 -25.76
N SER A 12 -23.97 -13.68 -26.14
CA SER A 12 -24.49 -15.05 -26.27
C SER A 12 -24.77 -15.74 -24.92
N LEU A 13 -24.30 -15.18 -23.80
CA LEU A 13 -24.51 -15.76 -22.47
C LEU A 13 -25.94 -15.55 -21.94
N PRO A 14 -26.46 -16.52 -21.16
CA PRO A 14 -27.67 -16.34 -20.36
C PRO A 14 -27.56 -15.19 -19.35
N ALA A 15 -28.70 -14.65 -18.93
CA ALA A 15 -28.76 -13.49 -18.02
C ALA A 15 -28.07 -13.72 -16.67
N GLU A 16 -28.03 -14.96 -16.19
CA GLU A 16 -27.36 -15.32 -14.94
C GLU A 16 -25.84 -15.17 -15.04
N LEU A 17 -25.24 -15.69 -16.10
CA LEU A 17 -23.79 -15.61 -16.33
C LEU A 17 -23.34 -14.18 -16.67
N LYS A 18 -24.21 -13.36 -17.25
CA LYS A 18 -23.93 -11.93 -17.48
C LYS A 18 -23.70 -11.16 -16.17
N LYS A 19 -24.39 -11.54 -15.08
CA LYS A 19 -24.15 -10.96 -13.75
C LYS A 19 -22.76 -11.32 -13.24
N GLU A 20 -22.39 -12.60 -13.34
CA GLU A 20 -21.06 -13.07 -12.92
C GLU A 20 -19.93 -12.40 -13.72
N VAL A 21 -20.12 -12.18 -15.03
CA VAL A 21 -19.17 -11.42 -15.85
C VAL A 21 -19.06 -9.96 -15.37
N SER A 22 -20.17 -9.31 -15.04
CA SER A 22 -20.16 -7.95 -14.48
C SER A 22 -19.39 -7.88 -13.17
N ASP A 23 -19.64 -8.84 -12.26
CA ASP A 23 -18.95 -8.93 -10.97
C ASP A 23 -17.45 -9.20 -11.16
N PHE A 24 -17.09 -10.05 -12.11
CA PHE A 24 -15.69 -10.32 -12.43
C PHE A 24 -14.97 -9.09 -13.02
N VAL A 25 -15.64 -8.32 -13.88
CA VAL A 25 -15.11 -7.04 -14.39
C VAL A 25 -14.89 -6.05 -13.25
N ALA A 26 -15.84 -5.96 -12.31
CA ALA A 26 -15.69 -5.13 -11.11
C ALA A 26 -14.50 -5.58 -10.25
N PHE A 27 -14.35 -6.90 -10.04
CA PHE A 27 -13.21 -7.48 -9.34
C PHE A 27 -11.87 -7.17 -10.03
N LEU A 28 -11.79 -7.28 -11.36
CA LEU A 28 -10.57 -6.94 -12.10
C LEU A 28 -10.20 -5.46 -11.97
N LYS A 29 -11.18 -4.54 -12.05
CA LYS A 29 -10.98 -3.10 -11.80
C LYS A 29 -10.51 -2.82 -10.38
N GLN A 30 -11.06 -3.52 -9.39
CA GLN A 30 -10.61 -3.42 -8.01
C GLN A 30 -9.20 -3.99 -7.79
N LYS A 31 -8.88 -5.11 -8.44
CA LYS A 31 -7.57 -5.76 -8.37
C LYS A 31 -6.47 -4.88 -8.97
N THR A 32 -6.72 -4.23 -10.10
CA THR A 32 -5.74 -3.31 -10.72
C THR A 32 -5.58 -2.01 -9.92
N SER A 33 -6.67 -1.45 -9.39
CA SER A 33 -6.62 -0.25 -8.54
C SER A 33 -6.02 -0.49 -7.14
N SER A 34 -6.13 -1.70 -6.60
CA SER A 34 -5.48 -2.08 -5.33
C SER A 34 -4.01 -2.50 -5.51
N SER A 35 -3.64 -3.03 -6.69
CA SER A 35 -2.25 -3.39 -7.00
C SER A 35 -1.37 -2.15 -7.23
N SER A 36 -1.92 -1.04 -7.71
CA SER A 36 -1.20 0.25 -7.82
C SER A 36 -1.01 0.96 -6.47
N LYS A 37 -1.83 0.64 -5.45
CA LYS A 37 -1.68 1.17 -4.08
C LYS A 37 -0.69 0.39 -3.20
N LYS A 38 -0.01 -0.65 -3.72
CA LYS A 38 0.97 -1.46 -2.97
C LYS A 38 2.35 -0.82 -2.78
N ARG A 39 2.56 0.45 -3.14
CA ARG A 39 3.82 1.16 -2.89
C ARG A 39 3.60 2.50 -2.17
N THR A 40 3.03 2.43 -0.98
CA THR A 40 3.40 3.23 0.20
C THR A 40 2.42 2.85 1.30
N LYS A 41 2.54 1.64 1.88
CA LYS A 41 2.07 1.50 3.26
C LYS A 41 3.01 2.41 4.06
N LYS A 42 2.60 3.66 4.30
CA LYS A 42 3.29 4.54 5.23
C LYS A 42 3.42 3.72 6.51
N THR A 43 4.64 3.36 6.87
CA THR A 43 4.90 2.60 8.08
C THR A 43 4.45 3.48 9.24
N VAL A 44 3.30 3.16 9.84
CA VAL A 44 2.80 3.90 11.00
C VAL A 44 3.73 3.54 12.16
N PRO A 45 4.39 4.51 12.81
CA PRO A 45 5.23 4.23 13.96
C PRO A 45 4.35 3.65 15.08
N ILE A 46 4.71 2.48 15.58
CA ILE A 46 4.04 1.82 16.71
C ILE A 46 4.86 2.09 17.97
N PHE A 47 4.17 2.28 19.11
CA PHE A 47 4.82 2.39 20.41
C PHE A 47 5.80 1.23 20.64
N GLY A 48 7.03 1.54 21.02
CA GLY A 48 8.07 0.53 21.25
C GLY A 48 8.69 -0.10 20.00
N SER A 49 8.41 0.40 18.78
CA SER A 49 9.00 -0.10 17.52
C SER A 49 10.54 -0.05 17.47
N LEU A 50 11.17 0.76 18.33
CA LEU A 50 12.62 0.89 18.48
C LEU A 50 13.13 0.44 19.86
N LYS A 51 12.31 -0.27 20.66
CA LYS A 51 12.72 -0.74 22.00
C LYS A 51 13.95 -1.65 21.89
N GLY A 52 15.01 -1.30 22.60
CA GLY A 52 16.28 -2.04 22.61
C GLY A 52 17.16 -1.83 21.38
N LYS A 53 16.80 -0.92 20.46
CA LYS A 53 17.62 -0.58 19.28
C LYS A 53 18.44 0.70 19.46
N ILE A 54 18.05 1.54 20.43
CA ILE A 54 18.73 2.80 20.73
C ILE A 54 19.51 2.60 22.02
N HIS A 55 20.80 2.90 21.98
CA HIS A 55 21.70 2.90 23.14
C HIS A 55 22.12 4.35 23.39
N MET A 56 21.88 4.83 24.61
CA MET A 56 22.36 6.13 25.05
C MET A 56 23.79 5.96 25.57
N LEU A 57 24.69 6.83 25.11
CA LEU A 57 26.04 6.88 25.63
C LEU A 57 26.05 7.57 27.01
N SER A 58 27.08 7.31 27.81
CA SER A 58 27.22 7.87 29.16
C SER A 58 27.46 9.38 29.19
N ASP A 59 27.91 9.95 28.07
CA ASP A 59 28.23 11.36 27.84
C ASP A 59 27.07 12.15 27.20
N PHE A 60 25.87 11.58 27.11
CA PHE A 60 24.73 12.22 26.46
C PHE A 60 24.36 13.60 27.03
N ASP A 61 24.55 13.78 28.33
CA ASP A 61 24.26 15.04 29.03
C ASP A 61 25.43 16.04 28.96
N GLU A 62 26.58 15.65 28.40
CA GLU A 62 27.73 16.56 28.27
C GLU A 62 27.48 17.61 27.16
N PRO A 63 27.89 18.87 27.38
CA PRO A 63 27.74 19.89 26.36
C PRO A 63 28.57 19.53 25.13
N LEU A 64 27.95 19.59 23.96
CA LEU A 64 28.68 19.45 22.70
C LEU A 64 29.73 20.57 22.63
N GLU A 65 30.97 20.21 22.30
CA GLU A 65 32.10 21.15 22.21
C GLU A 65 31.75 22.38 21.36
N ASP A 66 31.07 22.17 20.23
CA ASP A 66 30.63 23.22 19.30
C ASP A 66 29.48 24.11 19.83
N PHE A 67 28.84 23.72 20.94
CA PHE A 67 27.70 24.42 21.55
C PHE A 67 28.04 25.02 22.93
N LYS A 68 29.28 24.90 23.40
CA LYS A 68 29.71 25.48 24.70
C LYS A 68 29.48 26.98 24.79
N ASP A 69 29.63 27.70 23.68
CA ASP A 69 29.45 29.15 23.63
C ASP A 69 27.97 29.59 23.76
N TYR A 70 27.01 28.65 23.74
CA TYR A 70 25.57 28.90 23.74
C TYR A 70 24.82 28.31 24.95
N MET A 71 25.51 27.60 25.85
CA MET A 71 24.96 27.01 27.08
C MET A 71 25.40 27.81 28.31
#